data_AF-Q5SK95-F1
#
_entry.id   AF-Q5SK95-F1
#
_cell.length_a   1.000
_cell.length_b   1.000
_cell.length_c   1.000
_cell.angle_alpha   90.00
_cell.angle_beta   90.00
_cell.angle_gamma   90.00
#
_symmetry.space_group_name_H-M   'P 1'
#
loop_
_entity.id
_entity.type
_entity.pdbx_description
1 polymer ?
#
loop_
_entity_poly.entity_id
_entity_poly.type
_entity_poly.pdbx_seq_one_letter_code
_entity_poly.pdbx_strand_id
1 'polypeptide(L)'
;MRLVDLRSDTLTRPTPAMRKAMAEAEVGDDAYGEDPTVNRLEALAAERLGFERALFLPSGTMANQVALLLHLPKELEAEARRYRKLLGGGWRQAGVLAAAGILALEEGPKHLRRDHEMARALAEGLFRLGLAVDLGAVETNMVYLEVEDPEGFLQGLRARGVLAGRVGGRVRFVTHRDLMDEDIPLALERVQDLLHSRPR
;
A
#
# COMPACT_ATOMS: atom_id res chain seq x y z
N MET A 1 23.71 9.70 -3.96
CA MET A 1 22.78 10.21 -2.94
C MET A 1 21.75 9.12 -2.63
N ARG A 2 21.57 8.75 -1.36
CA ARG A 2 20.55 7.76 -0.94
C ARG A 2 19.14 8.28 -1.28
N LEU A 3 18.29 7.46 -1.87
CA LEU A 3 16.92 7.84 -2.24
C LEU A 3 15.97 7.57 -1.07
N VAL A 4 15.11 8.52 -0.72
CA VAL A 4 13.98 8.33 0.20
C VAL A 4 12.70 8.38 -0.62
N ASP A 5 12.01 7.25 -0.76
CA ASP A 5 10.79 7.14 -1.56
C ASP A 5 9.55 7.14 -0.67
N LEU A 6 8.77 8.23 -0.71
CA LEU A 6 7.55 8.47 0.07
C LEU A 6 6.33 8.60 -0.87
N ARG A 7 6.38 8.06 -2.08
CA ARG A 7 5.30 8.23 -3.09
C ARG A 7 4.06 7.40 -2.77
N SER A 8 4.26 6.12 -2.45
CA SER A 8 3.20 5.16 -2.13
C SER A 8 3.79 3.87 -1.57
N ASP A 9 3.11 3.32 -0.58
CA ASP A 9 3.23 1.95 -0.07
C ASP A 9 3.02 0.85 -1.12
N THR A 10 2.26 1.10 -2.18
CA THR A 10 2.07 0.14 -3.30
C THR A 10 3.34 -0.09 -4.14
N LEU A 11 4.38 0.72 -3.95
CA LEU A 11 5.69 0.54 -4.61
C LEU A 11 6.59 -0.48 -3.88
N THR A 12 6.19 -0.91 -2.67
CA THR A 12 6.95 -1.85 -1.88
C THR A 12 7.15 -3.17 -2.63
N ARG A 13 8.33 -3.77 -2.45
CA ARG A 13 8.69 -4.99 -3.18
C ARG A 13 8.42 -6.24 -2.32
N PRO A 14 8.11 -7.39 -2.95
CA PRO A 14 8.05 -8.65 -2.21
C PRO A 14 9.39 -8.93 -1.51
N THR A 15 9.31 -9.23 -0.20
CA THR A 15 10.47 -9.58 0.63
C THR A 15 11.08 -10.91 0.17
N PRO A 16 12.31 -11.27 0.59
CA PRO A 16 12.88 -12.57 0.29
C PRO A 16 12.00 -13.73 0.78
N ALA A 17 11.39 -13.60 1.97
CA ALA A 17 10.45 -14.59 2.49
C ALA A 17 9.19 -14.70 1.61
N MET A 18 8.63 -13.58 1.16
CA MET A 18 7.51 -13.58 0.21
C MET A 18 7.91 -14.25 -1.10
N ARG A 19 9.06 -13.92 -1.67
CA ARG A 19 9.56 -14.53 -2.92
C ARG A 19 9.75 -16.04 -2.79
N LYS A 20 10.30 -16.49 -1.67
CA LYS A 20 10.45 -17.91 -1.34
C LYS A 20 9.08 -18.59 -1.23
N ALA A 21 8.15 -18.01 -0.48
CA ALA A 21 6.80 -18.56 -0.33
C ALA A 21 6.05 -18.64 -1.66
N MET A 22 6.19 -17.64 -2.53
CA MET A 22 5.63 -17.69 -3.89
C MET A 22 6.24 -18.84 -4.71
N ALA A 23 7.56 -19.03 -4.64
CA ALA A 23 8.25 -20.08 -5.39
C ALA A 23 7.95 -21.50 -4.89
N GLU A 24 7.65 -21.64 -3.60
CA GLU A 24 7.39 -22.92 -2.92
C GLU A 24 5.89 -23.19 -2.69
N ALA A 25 5.00 -22.34 -3.20
CA ALA A 25 3.56 -22.44 -2.98
C ALA A 25 2.99 -23.76 -3.51
N GLU A 26 2.15 -24.43 -2.72
CA GLU A 26 1.32 -25.53 -3.20
C GLU A 26 0.19 -24.94 -4.06
N VAL A 27 0.06 -25.42 -5.29
CA VAL A 27 -0.86 -24.85 -6.29
C VAL A 27 -1.84 -25.89 -6.81
N GLY A 28 -3.02 -25.42 -7.20
CA GLY A 28 -4.08 -26.23 -7.80
C GLY A 28 -4.85 -25.42 -8.84
N ASP A 29 -6.05 -25.86 -9.23
CA ASP A 29 -6.91 -25.06 -10.11
C ASP A 29 -7.87 -24.20 -9.28
N ASP A 30 -7.55 -22.91 -9.13
CA ASP A 30 -8.40 -21.95 -8.41
C ASP A 30 -9.81 -21.80 -9.04
N ALA A 31 -9.96 -22.02 -10.34
CA ALA A 31 -11.29 -21.92 -10.94
C ALA A 31 -12.23 -23.07 -10.55
N TYR A 32 -11.69 -24.21 -10.10
CA TYR A 32 -12.45 -25.30 -9.50
C TYR A 32 -12.43 -25.27 -7.96
N GLY A 33 -11.72 -24.30 -7.36
CA GLY A 33 -11.55 -24.21 -5.90
C GLY A 33 -10.56 -25.22 -5.33
N GLU A 34 -9.68 -25.76 -6.16
CA GLU A 34 -8.74 -26.82 -5.79
C GLU A 34 -7.34 -26.28 -5.45
N ASP A 35 -7.11 -24.97 -5.53
CA ASP A 35 -5.83 -24.36 -5.14
C ASP A 35 -5.76 -24.17 -3.61
N PRO A 36 -4.93 -24.96 -2.89
CA PRO A 36 -4.90 -24.94 -1.43
C PRO A 36 -4.35 -23.62 -0.88
N THR A 37 -3.45 -22.95 -1.61
CA THR A 37 -2.88 -21.69 -1.16
C THR A 37 -3.88 -20.54 -1.33
N VAL A 38 -4.66 -20.51 -2.41
CA VAL A 38 -5.75 -19.53 -2.56
C VAL A 38 -6.82 -19.74 -1.49
N ASN A 39 -7.26 -20.97 -1.27
CA ASN A 39 -8.27 -21.28 -0.25
C ASN A 39 -7.82 -20.85 1.15
N ARG A 40 -6.54 -21.08 1.50
CA ARG A 40 -5.96 -20.60 2.76
C ARG A 40 -5.95 -19.08 2.84
N LEU A 41 -5.57 -18.38 1.76
CA LEU A 41 -5.58 -16.92 1.72
C LEU A 41 -6.99 -16.37 1.98
N GLU A 42 -7.99 -16.91 1.30
CA GLU A 42 -9.39 -16.49 1.44
C GLU A 42 -9.91 -16.72 2.86
N ALA A 43 -9.64 -17.89 3.45
CA ALA A 43 -10.02 -18.19 4.82
C ALA A 43 -9.35 -17.25 5.84
N LEU A 44 -8.04 -17.04 5.70
CA LEU A 44 -7.27 -16.14 6.57
C LEU A 44 -7.78 -14.69 6.45
N ALA A 45 -8.06 -14.22 5.24
CA ALA A 45 -8.58 -12.88 5.01
C ALA A 45 -9.97 -12.69 5.66
N ALA A 46 -10.86 -13.67 5.53
CA ALA A 46 -12.18 -13.65 6.16
C ALA A 46 -12.06 -13.58 7.69
N GLU A 47 -11.22 -14.45 8.28
CA GLU A 47 -10.97 -14.48 9.73
C GLU A 47 -10.41 -13.15 10.24
N ARG A 48 -9.33 -12.65 9.61
CA ARG A 48 -8.61 -11.45 10.06
C ARG A 48 -9.44 -10.17 9.98
N LEU A 49 -10.34 -10.10 9.02
CA LEU A 49 -11.17 -8.92 8.77
C LEU A 49 -12.57 -9.03 9.38
N GLY A 50 -12.92 -10.16 9.99
CA GLY A 50 -14.23 -10.39 10.61
C GLY A 50 -15.37 -10.57 9.59
N PHE A 51 -15.07 -11.06 8.39
CA PHE A 51 -16.07 -11.39 7.38
C PHE A 51 -16.36 -12.89 7.37
N GLU A 52 -17.56 -13.26 6.90
CA GLU A 52 -17.96 -14.67 6.77
C GLU A 52 -17.14 -15.40 5.70
N ARG A 53 -16.84 -14.70 4.60
CA ARG A 53 -16.10 -15.20 3.44
C ARG A 53 -15.26 -14.07 2.83
N ALA A 54 -14.19 -14.43 2.14
CA ALA A 54 -13.42 -13.54 1.28
C ALA A 54 -13.15 -14.25 -0.06
N LEU A 55 -12.91 -13.47 -1.11
CA LEU A 55 -12.60 -13.96 -2.45
C LEU A 55 -11.33 -13.28 -2.95
N PHE A 56 -10.33 -14.06 -3.36
CA PHE A 56 -9.13 -13.54 -3.99
C PHE A 56 -9.42 -13.09 -5.41
N LEU A 57 -9.05 -11.84 -5.72
CA LEU A 57 -9.19 -11.24 -7.03
C LEU A 57 -7.83 -10.65 -7.46
N PRO A 58 -7.39 -10.92 -8.69
CA PRO A 58 -6.02 -10.62 -9.11
C PRO A 58 -5.76 -9.14 -9.41
N SER A 59 -6.80 -8.31 -9.46
CA SER A 59 -6.67 -6.87 -9.66
C SER A 59 -7.77 -6.09 -8.97
N GLY A 60 -7.47 -4.83 -8.62
CA GLY A 60 -8.47 -3.91 -8.08
C GLY A 60 -9.62 -3.62 -9.04
N THR A 61 -9.35 -3.56 -10.35
CA THR A 61 -10.42 -3.41 -11.37
C THR A 61 -11.40 -4.57 -11.32
N MET A 62 -10.89 -5.79 -11.28
CA MET A 62 -11.74 -6.98 -11.11
C MET A 62 -12.48 -6.97 -9.79
N ALA A 63 -11.82 -6.60 -8.69
CA ALA A 63 -12.46 -6.45 -7.39
C ALA A 63 -13.63 -5.47 -7.43
N ASN A 64 -13.43 -4.29 -8.03
CA ASN A 64 -14.47 -3.28 -8.16
C ASN A 64 -15.60 -3.74 -9.08
N GLN A 65 -15.31 -4.38 -10.22
CA GLN A 65 -16.33 -4.90 -11.12
C GLN A 65 -17.15 -6.01 -10.47
N VAL A 66 -16.50 -6.95 -9.80
CA VAL A 66 -17.17 -8.00 -9.04
C VAL A 66 -18.01 -7.38 -7.91
N ALA A 67 -17.47 -6.44 -7.14
CA ALA A 67 -18.22 -5.75 -6.08
C ALA A 67 -19.45 -4.98 -6.59
N LEU A 68 -19.33 -4.29 -7.74
CA LEU A 68 -20.46 -3.60 -8.39
C LEU A 68 -21.53 -4.57 -8.87
N LEU A 69 -21.12 -5.71 -9.44
CA LEU A 69 -22.05 -6.77 -9.86
C LEU A 69 -22.70 -7.48 -8.66
N LEU A 70 -22.05 -7.46 -7.49
CA LEU A 70 -22.47 -8.11 -6.25
C LEU A 70 -23.03 -7.13 -5.20
N HIS A 71 -23.41 -5.91 -5.56
CA HIS A 71 -23.79 -4.89 -4.56
C HIS A 71 -25.05 -5.21 -3.72
N LEU A 72 -25.59 -6.44 -3.82
CA LEU A 72 -26.53 -7.15 -2.93
C LEU A 72 -26.31 -8.67 -3.14
N PRO A 73 -26.72 -9.61 -2.27
CA PRO A 73 -26.53 -9.85 -0.82
C PRO A 73 -25.42 -10.91 -0.52
N LYS A 74 -25.30 -11.41 0.74
CA LYS A 74 -24.17 -12.23 1.25
C LYS A 74 -24.04 -13.63 0.63
N GLU A 75 -25.11 -14.16 0.04
CA GLU A 75 -25.22 -15.57 -0.38
C GLU A 75 -24.56 -15.85 -1.75
N LEU A 76 -23.81 -14.89 -2.30
CA LEU A 76 -23.39 -14.88 -3.70
C LEU A 76 -21.96 -15.36 -3.96
N GLU A 77 -21.34 -16.15 -3.08
CA GLU A 77 -19.97 -16.65 -3.33
C GLU A 77 -19.86 -17.37 -4.70
N ALA A 78 -20.84 -18.20 -5.05
CA ALA A 78 -20.90 -18.88 -6.34
C ALA A 78 -21.02 -17.89 -7.51
N GLU A 79 -21.78 -16.81 -7.35
CA GLU A 79 -21.96 -15.79 -8.36
C GLU A 79 -20.73 -14.88 -8.49
N ALA A 80 -20.04 -14.58 -7.38
CA ALA A 80 -18.77 -13.89 -7.36
C ALA A 80 -17.69 -14.68 -8.13
N ARG A 81 -17.59 -16.00 -7.89
CA ARG A 81 -16.69 -16.90 -8.63
C ARG A 81 -17.05 -16.97 -10.11
N ARG A 82 -18.35 -16.96 -10.45
CA ARG A 82 -18.83 -16.89 -11.85
C ARG A 82 -18.37 -15.59 -12.52
N TYR A 83 -18.57 -14.43 -11.90
CA TYR A 83 -18.14 -13.15 -12.48
C TYR A 83 -16.62 -13.00 -12.54
N ARG A 84 -15.90 -13.46 -11.51
CA ARG A 84 -14.44 -13.59 -11.56
C ARG A 84 -14.01 -14.37 -12.79
N LYS A 85 -14.66 -15.49 -13.10
CA LYS A 85 -14.38 -16.28 -14.31
C LYS A 85 -14.73 -15.50 -15.60
N LEU A 86 -15.91 -14.89 -15.67
CA LEU A 86 -16.35 -14.10 -16.83
C LEU A 86 -15.41 -12.93 -17.15
N LEU A 87 -14.84 -12.30 -16.13
CA LEU A 87 -13.91 -11.17 -16.26
C LEU A 87 -12.44 -11.60 -16.41
N GLY A 88 -12.18 -12.91 -16.60
CA GLY A 88 -10.83 -13.43 -16.87
C GLY A 88 -9.96 -13.71 -15.64
N GLY A 89 -10.54 -13.68 -14.43
CA GLY A 89 -9.85 -13.99 -13.16
C GLY A 89 -9.93 -15.44 -12.74
N GLY A 90 -10.43 -16.34 -13.60
CA GLY A 90 -10.43 -17.79 -13.39
C GLY A 90 -9.04 -18.38 -13.59
N TRP A 91 -8.08 -17.92 -12.80
CA TRP A 91 -6.68 -18.30 -12.89
C TRP A 91 -6.48 -19.76 -12.52
N ARG A 92 -5.33 -20.34 -12.89
CA ARG A 92 -4.96 -21.73 -12.58
C ARG A 92 -4.12 -21.74 -11.32
N GLN A 93 -2.80 -21.79 -11.48
CA GLN A 93 -1.82 -21.79 -10.39
C GLN A 93 -1.67 -20.41 -9.73
N ALA A 94 -2.79 -19.83 -9.28
CA ALA A 94 -2.84 -18.54 -8.59
C ALA A 94 -2.23 -18.60 -7.19
N GLY A 95 -2.06 -19.81 -6.62
CA GLY A 95 -1.41 -20.04 -5.33
C GLY A 95 -0.03 -19.38 -5.20
N VAL A 96 0.72 -19.26 -6.31
CA VAL A 96 1.99 -18.51 -6.35
C VAL A 96 1.83 -17.10 -5.80
N LEU A 97 0.83 -16.35 -6.27
CA LEU A 97 0.60 -14.98 -5.80
C LEU A 97 -0.10 -14.94 -4.44
N ALA A 98 -0.98 -15.92 -4.18
CA ALA A 98 -1.68 -16.00 -2.91
C ALA A 98 -0.74 -16.22 -1.72
N ALA A 99 0.38 -16.95 -1.90
CA ALA A 99 1.39 -17.15 -0.87
C ALA A 99 2.00 -15.83 -0.34
N ALA A 100 2.24 -14.86 -1.22
CA ALA A 100 2.69 -13.52 -0.80
C ALA A 100 1.60 -12.78 -0.02
N GLY A 101 0.34 -12.93 -0.43
CA GLY A 101 -0.82 -12.37 0.25
C GLY A 101 -0.98 -12.91 1.68
N ILE A 102 -0.76 -14.21 1.89
CA ILE A 102 -0.81 -14.84 3.22
C ILE A 102 0.22 -14.21 4.15
N LEU A 103 1.49 -14.14 3.72
CA LEU A 103 2.54 -13.50 4.52
C LEU A 103 2.26 -12.02 4.78
N ALA A 104 1.67 -11.31 3.81
CA ALA A 104 1.27 -9.92 4.01
C ALA A 104 0.18 -9.78 5.08
N LEU A 105 -0.79 -10.70 5.14
CA LEU A 105 -1.84 -10.68 6.17
C LEU A 105 -1.35 -11.13 7.55
N GLU A 106 -0.45 -12.11 7.61
CA GLU A 106 0.09 -12.63 8.87
C GLU A 106 1.09 -11.65 9.52
N GLU A 107 1.97 -11.04 8.71
CA GLU A 107 3.07 -10.22 9.21
C GLU A 107 2.83 -8.72 9.03
N GLY A 108 2.16 -8.30 7.96
CA GLY A 108 1.96 -6.88 7.62
C GLY A 108 1.34 -6.04 8.74
N PRO A 109 0.23 -6.46 9.38
CA PRO A 109 -0.40 -5.69 10.46
C PRO A 109 0.54 -5.37 11.64
N LYS A 110 1.55 -6.21 11.88
CA LYS A 110 2.55 -6.00 12.94
C LYS A 110 3.43 -4.77 12.67
N HIS A 111 3.54 -4.35 11.42
CA HIS A 111 4.41 -3.25 10.99
C HIS A 111 3.66 -1.93 10.77
N LEU A 112 2.33 -1.93 10.62
CA LEU A 112 1.54 -0.73 10.35
C LEU A 112 1.73 0.37 11.41
N ARG A 113 1.88 -0.02 12.68
CA ARG A 113 2.14 0.94 13.77
C ARG A 113 3.40 1.76 13.51
N ARG A 114 4.48 1.12 13.06
CA ARG A 114 5.75 1.81 12.74
C ARG A 114 5.55 2.80 11.59
N ASP A 115 4.82 2.40 10.55
CA ASP A 115 4.53 3.29 9.42
C ASP A 115 3.74 4.53 9.89
N HIS A 116 2.78 4.36 10.81
CA HIS A 116 2.01 5.48 11.39
C HIS A 116 2.90 6.38 12.27
N GLU A 117 3.78 5.80 13.09
CA GLU A 117 4.75 6.54 13.92
C GLU A 117 5.72 7.35 13.06
N MET A 118 6.20 6.78 11.94
CA MET A 118 7.04 7.48 10.97
C MET A 118 6.29 8.63 10.28
N ALA A 119 5.03 8.41 9.87
CA ALA A 119 4.22 9.45 9.25
C ALA A 119 3.97 10.60 10.24
N ARG A 120 3.71 10.27 11.51
CA ARG A 120 3.58 11.26 12.58
C ARG A 120 4.86 12.07 12.77
N ALA A 121 6.00 11.40 12.88
CA ALA A 121 7.30 12.05 13.03
C ALA A 121 7.63 12.96 11.84
N LEU A 122 7.31 12.53 10.62
CA LEU A 122 7.45 13.33 9.42
C LEU A 122 6.56 14.58 9.47
N ALA A 123 5.27 14.41 9.79
CA ALA A 123 4.32 15.51 9.88
C ALA A 123 4.75 16.57 10.91
N GLU A 124 5.17 16.14 12.10
CA GLU A 124 5.66 17.03 13.14
C GLU A 124 6.96 17.74 12.73
N GLY A 125 7.85 17.04 12.03
CA GLY A 125 9.06 17.63 11.47
C GLY A 125 8.76 18.70 10.42
N LEU A 126 7.87 18.43 9.48
CA LEU A 126 7.43 19.39 8.47
C LEU A 126 6.77 20.61 9.12
N PHE A 127 5.93 20.40 10.13
CA PHE A 127 5.30 21.48 10.90
C PHE A 127 6.35 22.36 11.60
N ARG A 128 7.38 21.76 12.23
CA ARG A 128 8.50 22.51 12.84
C ARG A 128 9.33 23.31 11.83
N LEU A 129 9.36 22.89 10.57
CA LEU A 129 9.99 23.64 9.47
C LEU A 129 9.11 24.81 8.94
N GLY A 130 7.95 25.05 9.55
CA GLY A 130 7.04 26.15 9.17
C GLY A 130 6.13 25.84 7.99
N LEU A 131 6.01 24.56 7.61
CA LEU A 131 5.13 24.13 6.52
C LEU A 131 3.70 23.86 7.02
N ALA A 132 2.71 24.13 6.17
CA ALA A 132 1.30 23.95 6.49
C ALA A 132 0.89 22.46 6.43
N VAL A 133 0.95 21.80 7.59
CA VAL A 133 0.52 20.41 7.79
C VAL A 133 -0.51 20.35 8.91
N ASP A 134 -1.65 19.70 8.66
CA ASP A 134 -2.64 19.40 9.69
C ASP A 134 -2.24 18.13 10.44
N LEU A 135 -1.69 18.30 11.64
CA LEU A 135 -1.30 17.18 12.50
C LEU A 135 -2.51 16.37 12.99
N GLY A 136 -3.71 16.96 13.08
CA GLY A 136 -4.91 16.25 13.50
C GLY A 136 -5.38 15.24 12.45
N ALA A 137 -5.11 15.51 11.16
CA ALA A 137 -5.50 14.65 10.05
C ALA A 137 -4.54 13.46 9.81
N VAL A 138 -3.41 13.37 10.52
CA VAL A 138 -2.42 12.30 10.34
C VAL A 138 -2.72 11.15 11.31
N GLU A 139 -3.63 10.26 10.89
CA GLU A 139 -4.07 9.09 11.69
C GLU A 139 -3.42 7.76 11.24
N THR A 140 -2.89 7.70 10.03
CA THR A 140 -2.33 6.49 9.39
C THR A 140 -0.93 6.77 8.81
N ASN A 141 -0.59 6.16 7.68
CA ASN A 141 0.72 6.27 7.03
C ASN A 141 0.82 7.44 6.02
N MET A 142 -0.16 8.34 5.95
CA MET A 142 -0.19 9.42 4.97
C MET A 142 -0.08 10.81 5.61
N VAL A 143 0.76 11.66 5.03
CA VAL A 143 0.90 13.08 5.40
C VAL A 143 0.60 13.94 4.18
N TYR A 144 -0.33 14.87 4.34
CA TYR A 144 -0.69 15.84 3.32
C TYR A 144 -0.10 17.21 3.67
N LEU A 145 0.55 17.83 2.69
CA LEU A 145 1.20 19.11 2.81
C LEU A 145 0.60 20.08 1.79
N GLU A 146 0.19 21.25 2.28
CA GLU A 146 -0.24 22.36 1.44
C GLU A 146 0.94 23.29 1.13
N VAL A 147 1.17 23.54 -0.17
CA VAL A 147 2.19 24.46 -0.68
C VAL A 147 1.64 25.20 -1.89
N GLU A 148 2.08 26.43 -2.11
CA GLU A 148 1.63 27.27 -3.24
C GLU A 148 1.96 26.66 -4.60
N ASP A 149 3.17 26.10 -4.75
CA ASP A 149 3.63 25.40 -5.95
C ASP A 149 4.03 23.95 -5.63
N PRO A 150 3.06 23.01 -5.64
CA PRO A 150 3.32 21.59 -5.41
C PRO A 150 4.28 20.97 -6.41
N GLU A 151 4.24 21.41 -7.68
CA GLU A 151 5.03 20.82 -8.75
C GLU A 151 6.51 21.21 -8.60
N GLY A 152 6.80 22.49 -8.46
CA GLY A 152 8.18 22.95 -8.20
C GLY A 152 8.71 22.45 -6.85
N PHE A 153 7.86 22.27 -5.84
CA PHE A 153 8.26 21.64 -4.58
C PHE A 153 8.67 20.17 -4.78
N LEU A 154 7.84 19.38 -5.48
CA LEU A 154 8.15 17.97 -5.80
C LEU A 154 9.41 17.82 -6.65
N GLN A 155 9.61 18.70 -7.64
CA GLN A 155 10.84 18.73 -8.44
C GLN A 155 12.06 19.05 -7.58
N GLY A 156 11.94 20.02 -6.67
CA GLY A 156 12.99 20.39 -5.72
C GLY A 156 13.36 19.26 -4.75
N LEU A 157 12.37 18.50 -4.26
CA LEU A 157 12.57 17.30 -3.45
C LEU A 157 13.25 16.19 -4.25
N ARG A 158 12.79 15.95 -5.48
CA ARG A 158 13.36 14.92 -6.35
C ARG A 158 14.83 15.19 -6.65
N ALA A 159 15.20 16.44 -6.92
CA ALA A 159 16.58 16.86 -7.12
C ALA A 159 17.47 16.60 -5.88
N ARG A 160 16.87 16.51 -4.68
CA ARG A 160 17.51 16.18 -3.40
C ARG A 160 17.30 14.73 -2.98
N GLY A 161 16.74 13.89 -3.86
CA GLY A 161 16.60 12.45 -3.60
C GLY A 161 15.46 12.10 -2.64
N VAL A 162 14.45 12.96 -2.50
CA VAL A 162 13.18 12.63 -1.84
C VAL A 162 12.11 12.53 -2.92
N LEU A 163 11.41 11.41 -2.98
CA LEU A 163 10.26 11.24 -3.87
C LEU A 163 8.97 11.32 -3.05
N ALA A 164 8.01 12.11 -3.50
CA ALA A 164 6.68 12.19 -2.90
C ALA A 164 5.62 12.26 -4.00
N GLY A 165 4.37 12.00 -3.63
CA GLY A 165 3.24 12.00 -4.54
C GLY A 165 2.50 13.34 -4.56
N ARG A 166 1.56 13.45 -5.49
CA ARG A 166 0.58 14.54 -5.56
C ARG A 166 -0.82 13.95 -5.54
N VAL A 167 -1.71 14.53 -4.75
CA VAL A 167 -3.14 14.22 -4.76
C VAL A 167 -3.90 15.54 -4.78
N GLY A 168 -4.59 15.81 -5.90
CA GLY A 168 -5.22 17.11 -6.14
C GLY A 168 -4.20 18.27 -6.10
N GLY A 169 -4.47 19.27 -5.25
CA GLY A 169 -3.61 20.42 -5.04
C GLY A 169 -2.53 20.24 -3.95
N ARG A 170 -2.43 19.06 -3.32
CA ARG A 170 -1.55 18.84 -2.16
C ARG A 170 -0.40 17.89 -2.49
N VAL A 171 0.73 18.09 -1.80
CA VAL A 171 1.82 17.12 -1.76
C VAL A 171 1.45 16.03 -0.76
N ARG A 172 1.67 14.76 -1.13
CA ARG A 172 1.38 13.60 -0.27
C ARG A 172 2.65 12.79 -0.05
N PHE A 173 2.99 12.59 1.21
CA PHE A 173 4.00 11.62 1.64
C PHE A 173 3.29 10.38 2.19
N VAL A 174 3.81 9.21 1.85
CA VAL A 174 3.28 7.91 2.29
C VAL A 174 4.43 7.12 2.88
N THR A 175 4.36 6.80 4.17
CA THR A 175 5.31 5.90 4.83
C THR A 175 4.93 4.45 4.60
N HIS A 176 5.92 3.57 4.59
CA HIS A 176 5.73 2.16 4.30
C HIS A 176 6.90 1.32 4.80
N ARG A 177 6.67 0.01 4.92
CA ARG A 177 7.63 -1.01 5.36
C ARG A 177 9.07 -0.85 4.85
N ASP A 178 9.25 -0.49 3.58
CA ASP A 178 10.59 -0.44 2.97
C ASP A 178 11.43 0.78 3.41
N LEU A 179 10.87 1.68 4.24
CA LEU A 179 11.62 2.78 4.87
C LEU A 179 12.41 2.29 6.08
N MET A 180 13.58 2.88 6.30
CA MET A 180 14.44 2.70 7.46
C MET A 180 14.26 3.86 8.45
N ASP A 181 14.68 3.67 9.70
CA ASP A 181 14.44 4.65 10.78
C ASP A 181 15.11 6.00 10.51
N GLU A 182 16.23 6.00 9.78
CA GLU A 182 16.96 7.19 9.35
C GLU A 182 16.35 7.92 8.15
N ASP A 183 15.38 7.32 7.43
CA ASP A 183 14.82 7.94 6.21
C ASP A 183 13.95 9.16 6.52
N ILE A 184 13.23 9.18 7.65
CA ILE A 184 12.41 10.34 8.05
C ILE A 184 13.29 11.55 8.43
N PRO A 185 14.30 11.42 9.31
CA PRO A 185 15.25 12.51 9.55
C PRO A 185 15.93 13.02 8.26
N LEU A 186 16.38 12.11 7.39
CA LEU A 186 17.03 12.47 6.14
C LEU A 186 16.09 13.20 5.17
N ALA A 187 14.82 12.81 5.11
CA ALA A 187 13.82 13.52 4.31
C ALA A 187 13.60 14.95 4.83
N LEU A 188 13.51 15.14 6.15
CA LEU A 188 13.33 16.45 6.78
C LEU A 188 14.53 17.37 6.55
N GLU A 189 15.76 16.86 6.66
CA GLU A 189 16.99 17.59 6.32
C GLU A 189 16.92 18.12 4.88
N ARG A 190 16.53 17.28 3.93
CA ARG A 190 16.44 17.65 2.51
C ARG A 190 15.29 18.61 2.20
N VAL A 191 14.18 18.52 2.95
CA VAL A 191 13.12 19.53 2.89
C VAL A 191 13.65 20.86 3.39
N GLN A 192 14.37 20.89 4.51
CA GLN A 192 14.99 22.10 5.03
C GLN A 192 15.97 22.73 4.03
N ASP A 193 16.82 21.93 3.39
CA ASP A 193 17.73 22.39 2.33
C ASP A 193 16.99 22.98 1.12
N LEU A 194 15.83 22.42 0.76
CA LEU A 194 14.98 22.97 -0.29
C LEU A 194 14.48 24.36 0.10
N LEU A 195 13.99 24.51 1.33
CA LEU A 195 13.47 25.79 1.84
C LEU A 195 14.55 26.88 1.88
N HIS A 196 15.78 26.55 2.28
CA HIS A 196 16.90 27.50 2.29
C HIS A 196 17.39 27.91 0.89
N SER A 197 17.18 27.07 -0.12
CA SER A 197 17.64 27.32 -1.49
C SER A 197 16.69 28.16 -2.35
N ARG A 198 15.45 28.39 -1.88
CA ARG A 198 14.50 29.24 -2.60
C ARG A 198 14.87 30.71 -2.37
N PRO A 199 15.06 31.53 -3.44
CA PRO A 199 15.16 32.97 -3.25
C PRO A 199 13.88 33.47 -2.57
N ARG A 200 14.04 34.30 -1.52
CA ARG A 200 12.92 34.97 -0.86
C ARG A 200 12.21 35.93 -1.81
#